data_AF-A0A1I6W9Z0-F1
#
_entry.id   AF-A0A1I6W9Z0-F1
#
_cell.length_a   1.000
_cell.length_b   1.000
_cell.length_c   1.000
_cell.angle_alpha   90.00
_cell.angle_beta   90.00
_cell.angle_gamma   90.00
#
_symmetry.space_group_name_H-M   'P 1'
#
loop_
_entity.id
_entity.type
_entity.pdbx_description
1 polymer ?
#
loop_
_entity_poly.entity_id
_entity_poly.type
_entity_poly.pdbx_seq_one_letter_code
_entity_poly.pdbx_strand_id
1 'polypeptide(L)' 'MDRKQIFIDVLLHKGIYKEEDTGRQLYEMSERELWNLLKGDEENCNQSNMEFTK' A
#
# COMPACT_ATOMS: atom_id res chain seq x y z
N MET A 1 10.06 5.33 -17.29
CA MET A 1 9.66 4.89 -15.94
C MET A 1 8.15 4.75 -15.94
N ASP A 2 7.66 3.54 -15.81
CA ASP A 2 6.24 3.24 -15.73
C ASP A 2 5.65 3.80 -14.44
N ARG A 3 4.55 4.53 -14.54
CA ARG A 3 3.84 5.12 -13.39
C ARG A 3 3.49 4.05 -12.35
N LYS A 4 3.28 2.81 -12.80
CA LYS A 4 3.15 1.61 -11.94
C LYS A 4 4.26 1.49 -10.90
N GLN A 5 5.53 1.63 -11.27
CA GLN A 5 6.61 1.46 -10.30
C GLN A 5 6.59 2.54 -9.21
N ILE A 6 6.18 3.76 -9.54
CA ILE A 6 6.02 4.84 -8.56
C ILE A 6 4.93 4.48 -7.55
N PHE A 7 3.80 3.91 -8.00
CA PHE A 7 2.74 3.48 -7.09
C PHE A 7 3.19 2.36 -6.16
N ILE A 8 3.93 1.37 -6.69
CA ILE A 8 4.46 0.25 -5.89
C ILE A 8 5.44 0.78 -4.84
N ASP A 9 6.35 1.65 -5.25
CA ASP A 9 7.33 2.28 -4.36
C ASP A 9 6.65 3.09 -3.25
N VAL A 10 5.64 3.89 -3.59
CA VAL A 10 4.85 4.65 -2.61
C VAL A 10 4.07 3.74 -1.64
N LEU A 11 3.49 2.63 -2.13
CA LEU A 11 2.75 1.67 -1.30
C LEU A 11 3.67 0.92 -0.33
N LEU A 12 4.86 0.52 -0.79
CA LEU A 12 5.90 -0.06 0.08
C LEU A 12 6.43 0.98 1.07
N HIS A 13 6.74 2.19 0.61
CA HIS A 13 7.32 3.25 1.43
C HIS A 13 6.37 3.73 2.54
N LYS A 14 5.06 3.80 2.27
CA LYS A 14 4.05 4.12 3.28
C LYS A 14 3.72 2.94 4.20
N GLY A 15 4.18 1.72 3.89
CA GLY A 15 3.88 0.52 4.69
C GLY A 15 2.42 0.07 4.61
N ILE A 16 1.68 0.56 3.61
CA ILE A 16 0.25 0.29 3.40
C ILE A 16 0.05 -1.16 2.97
N TYR A 17 0.98 -1.64 2.14
CA TYR A 17 0.94 -2.99 1.64
C TYR A 17 1.89 -3.87 2.44
N LYS A 18 1.33 -4.84 3.15
CA LYS A 18 2.10 -5.92 3.77
C LYS A 18 1.90 -7.18 2.94
N GLU A 19 2.97 -7.64 2.30
CA GLU A 19 3.00 -8.91 1.56
C GLU A 19 2.58 -10.09 2.44
N GLU A 20 2.79 -9.98 3.76
CA GLU A 20 2.39 -10.99 4.76
C GLU A 20 0.87 -11.22 4.84
N ASP A 21 0.06 -10.21 4.54
CA ASP A 21 -1.40 -10.30 4.68
C ASP A 21 -2.05 -10.86 3.40
N THR A 22 -1.49 -10.51 2.23
CA THR A 22 -2.10 -10.79 0.93
C THR A 22 -1.38 -11.92 0.15
N GLY A 23 -0.12 -12.20 0.45
CA GLY A 23 0.68 -13.24 -0.22
C GLY A 23 0.88 -13.02 -1.73
N ARG A 24 0.50 -11.84 -2.26
CA ARG A 24 0.62 -11.44 -3.67
C ARG A 24 1.63 -10.32 -3.81
N GLN A 25 2.26 -10.22 -4.97
CA GLN A 25 3.16 -9.11 -5.27
C GLN A 25 2.38 -7.93 -5.89
N LEU A 26 2.66 -6.73 -5.40
CA LEU A 26 2.15 -5.46 -5.98
C LEU A 26 2.45 -5.32 -7.48
N TYR A 27 3.53 -5.95 -7.96
CA TYR A 27 3.92 -5.94 -9.37
C TYR A 27 2.92 -6.63 -10.30
N GLU A 28 2.16 -7.59 -9.78
CA GLU A 28 1.11 -8.29 -10.52
C GLU A 28 -0.21 -7.51 -10.56
N MET A 29 -0.33 -6.44 -9.76
CA MET A 29 -1.51 -5.60 -9.75
C MET A 29 -1.57 -4.63 -10.94
N SER A 30 -2.82 -4.33 -11.33
CA SER A 30 -3.11 -3.25 -12.27
C SER A 30 -3.02 -1.89 -11.57
N GLU A 31 -2.75 -0.82 -12.32
CA GLU A 31 -2.69 0.55 -11.77
C GLU A 31 -3.93 0.91 -10.96
N ARG A 32 -5.11 0.44 -11.40
CA ARG A 32 -6.38 0.69 -10.71
C ARG A 32 -6.43 0.05 -9.32
N GLU A 33 -5.86 -1.13 -9.14
CA GLU A 33 -5.80 -1.83 -7.85
C GLU A 33 -4.82 -1.13 -6.90
N LEU A 34 -3.63 -0.77 -7.42
CA LEU A 34 -2.63 0.00 -6.67
C LEU A 34 -3.20 1.34 -6.19
N TRP A 35 -3.94 2.03 -7.06
CA TRP A 35 -4.58 3.29 -6.73
C TRP A 35 -5.71 3.12 -5.70
N ASN A 36 -6.46 2.02 -5.78
CA ASN A 36 -7.53 1.72 -4.82
C ASN A 36 -6.97 1.35 -3.44
N LEU A 37 -5.83 0.66 -3.37
CA LEU A 37 -5.10 0.41 -2.12
C LEU A 37 -4.60 1.72 -1.50
N LEU A 38 -3.97 2.58 -2.31
CA LEU A 38 -3.49 3.87 -1.85
C LEU A 38 -4.64 4.75 -1.32
N LYS A 39 -5.79 4.74 -2.00
CA LYS A 39 -6.97 5.49 -1.59
C LYS A 39 -7.65 4.90 -0.34
N GLY A 40 -7.78 3.57 -0.26
CA GLY A 40 -8.40 2.88 0.86
C GLY A 40 -7.64 3.07 2.18
N ASP A 41 -6.33 3.25 2.11
CA ASP A 41 -5.49 3.56 3.27
C ASP A 41 -5.61 5.02 3.73
N GLU A 42 -5.74 5.96 2.78
CA GLU A 42 -5.96 7.38 3.11
C GLU A 42 -7.27 7.57 3.91
N GLU A 43 -8.28 6.72 3.67
CA GLU A 43 -9.51 6.68 4.47
C GLU A 43 -9.34 5.94 5.81
N ASN A 44 -8.36 5.03 5.94
CA ASN A 44 -8.05 4.29 7.18
C ASN A 44 -7.13 5.05 8.13
N CYS A 45 -6.39 6.05 7.65
CA CYS A 45 -5.42 6.82 8.44
C CYS A 45 -6.05 7.67 9.57
N ASN A 46 -7.39 7.74 9.66
CA ASN A 46 -8.09 8.36 10.79
C ASN A 46 -8.39 7.40 11.96
N GLN A 47 -7.97 6.12 11.94
CA GLN A 47 -8.31 5.17 13.02
C GLN A 47 -7.15 4.45 13.71
N SER A 48 -5.89 4.59 13.28
CA SER A 48 -4.80 3.81 13.90
C SER A 48 -3.64 4.69 14.38
N ASN A 49 -3.92 5.50 15.40
CA ASN A 49 -2.91 5.75 16.42
C ASN A 49 -2.76 4.47 17.24
N MET A 50 -1.51 4.11 17.55
CA MET A 50 -1.09 3.17 18.61
C MET A 50 -0.90 1.70 18.19
N GLU A 51 0.31 1.38 17.70
CA GLU A 51 1.26 0.51 18.40
C GLU A 51 2.43 0.23 17.45
N PHE A 52 3.61 0.77 17.76
CA PHE A 52 4.87 0.05 17.54
C PHE A 52 5.98 0.75 18.34
N THR A 53 6.00 0.48 19.64
CA THR A 53 7.22 0.59 20.45
C THR A 53 7.35 -0.72 21.21
N LYS A 54 8.31 -1.55 20.80
CA LYS A 54 8.88 -2.62 21.61
C LYS A 54 10.19 -2.13 22.17
#